data_AF-A0A5A5TH53-F1
#
_entry.id   AF-A0A5A5TH53-F1
#
_cell.length_a   1.000
_cell.length_b   1.000
_cell.length_c   1.000
_cell.angle_alpha   90.00
_cell.angle_beta   90.00
_cell.angle_gamma   90.00
#
_symmetry.space_group_name_H-M   'P 1'
#
loop_
_entity.id
_entity.type
_entity.pdbx_description
1 polymer ?
#
loop_
_entity_poly.entity_id
_entity_poly.type
_entity_poly.pdbx_seq_one_letter_code
_entity_poly.pdbx_strand_id
1 'polypeptide(L)'
;MYFVPYSFKFAGKRALYGLASLLMLVLMLAQASHAFASAPVTHSGHSPASQDMQNSQMRMRPAQLEANFFIFTGSHTYITYNQVSAQLSYQGSQGKQTWNGSNIGVQDSSLGTLITVYFPGNPDVGIVALTLLLPPIDLISAVPAHFETLGIYVHHRGFILLPPARLTYSTIALRGTAQHIL
;
A
#
# COMPACT_ATOMS: atom_id res chain seq x y z
N MET A 1 -46.58 -22.55 -27.73
CA MET A 1 -45.48 -21.78 -27.13
C MET A 1 -45.93 -21.44 -25.71
N TYR A 2 -45.49 -22.20 -24.71
CA TYR A 2 -46.00 -22.08 -23.33
C TYR A 2 -45.14 -21.08 -22.55
N PHE A 3 -45.78 -20.11 -21.92
CA PHE A 3 -45.19 -19.13 -21.00
C PHE A 3 -45.35 -19.66 -19.57
N VAL A 4 -44.26 -19.80 -18.83
CA VAL A 4 -44.28 -20.16 -17.39
C VAL A 4 -43.58 -19.02 -16.62
N PRO A 5 -44.26 -18.29 -15.72
CA PRO A 5 -43.59 -17.35 -14.85
C PRO A 5 -43.15 -18.05 -13.56
N TYR A 6 -41.84 -18.08 -13.29
CA TYR A 6 -41.34 -18.44 -11.96
C TYR A 6 -41.33 -17.19 -11.06
N SER A 7 -42.22 -17.17 -10.07
CA SER A 7 -42.12 -16.29 -8.90
C SER A 7 -41.05 -16.84 -7.95
N PHE A 8 -40.00 -16.07 -7.70
CA PHE A 8 -39.07 -16.35 -6.59
C PHE A 8 -39.29 -15.35 -5.46
N LYS A 9 -39.82 -15.85 -4.34
CA LYS A 9 -39.79 -15.18 -3.04
C LYS A 9 -38.39 -15.31 -2.44
N PHE A 10 -37.73 -14.20 -2.14
CA PHE A 10 -36.54 -14.21 -1.27
C PHE A 10 -36.99 -14.15 0.20
N ALA A 11 -36.97 -15.31 0.86
CA ALA A 11 -36.92 -15.40 2.32
C ALA A 11 -35.47 -15.20 2.77
N GLY A 12 -35.25 -14.33 3.75
CA GLY A 12 -33.93 -13.95 4.21
C GLY A 12 -33.14 -15.06 4.89
N LYS A 13 -31.81 -14.96 4.79
CA LYS A 13 -30.85 -15.40 5.81
C LYS A 13 -29.51 -14.71 5.53
N ARG A 14 -29.11 -13.85 6.48
CA ARG A 14 -27.77 -13.24 6.53
C ARG A 14 -26.77 -14.32 6.90
N ALA A 15 -25.74 -14.53 6.08
CA ALA A 15 -24.61 -15.41 6.40
C ALA A 15 -23.38 -14.54 6.68
N LEU A 16 -23.04 -14.45 7.97
CA LEU A 16 -21.93 -13.71 8.54
C LEU A 16 -20.79 -14.71 8.81
N TYR A 17 -20.01 -15.09 7.79
CA TYR A 17 -18.84 -15.94 7.98
C TYR A 17 -17.75 -15.57 6.96
N GLY A 18 -16.80 -14.74 7.38
CA GLY A 18 -15.66 -14.36 6.55
C GLY A 18 -14.47 -13.74 7.30
N LEU A 19 -14.59 -13.45 8.60
CA LEU A 19 -13.55 -12.73 9.35
C LEU A 19 -12.73 -13.58 10.32
N ALA A 20 -13.08 -14.85 10.55
CA ALA A 20 -12.44 -15.67 11.59
C ALA A 20 -11.29 -16.56 11.10
N SER A 21 -11.14 -16.82 9.79
CA SER A 21 -10.22 -17.85 9.31
C SER A 21 -8.82 -17.36 8.89
N LEU A 22 -8.60 -16.05 8.81
CA LEU A 22 -7.29 -15.48 8.43
C LEU A 22 -6.45 -15.07 9.66
N LEU A 23 -7.07 -14.95 10.84
CA LEU A 23 -6.42 -14.50 12.07
C LEU A 23 -5.53 -15.59 12.72
N MET A 24 -5.76 -16.88 12.42
CA MET A 24 -5.00 -18.00 13.00
C MET A 24 -3.67 -18.29 12.29
N LEU A 25 -3.46 -17.80 11.06
CA LEU A 25 -2.21 -18.05 10.32
C LEU A 25 -1.13 -16.98 10.58
N VAL A 26 -1.51 -15.80 11.07
CA VAL A 26 -0.60 -14.65 11.30
C VAL A 26 0.08 -14.70 12.68
N LEU A 27 -0.44 -15.46 13.64
CA LEU A 27 0.08 -15.47 15.02
C LEU A 27 1.27 -16.44 15.25
N MET A 28 1.62 -17.30 14.29
CA MET A 28 2.64 -18.35 14.48
C MET A 28 4.07 -17.97 14.04
N LEU A 29 4.31 -16.80 13.43
CA LEU A 29 5.64 -16.40 12.94
C LEU A 29 6.38 -15.35 13.79
N ALA A 30 5.86 -14.97 14.96
CA ALA A 30 6.39 -13.84 15.74
C ALA A 30 7.23 -14.24 16.98
N GLN A 31 7.82 -15.43 17.06
CA GLN A 31 8.68 -15.79 18.19
C GLN A 31 9.97 -16.49 17.76
N ALA A 32 11.05 -15.70 17.61
CA ALA A 32 12.41 -16.08 17.98
C ALA A 32 13.40 -14.94 17.69
N SER A 33 13.71 -14.11 18.70
CA SER A 33 15.06 -13.53 18.90
C SER A 33 15.09 -12.56 20.08
N HIS A 34 15.18 -13.08 21.30
CA HIS A 34 15.76 -12.34 22.41
C HIS A 34 16.69 -13.24 23.23
N ALA A 35 17.92 -12.76 23.40
CA ALA A 35 18.81 -12.87 24.55
C ALA A 35 20.23 -13.30 24.16
N PHE A 36 21.17 -12.35 24.20
CA PHE A 36 22.45 -12.63 24.85
C PHE A 36 22.98 -11.38 25.56
N ALA A 37 23.47 -11.63 26.77
CA ALA A 37 23.70 -10.69 27.85
C ALA A 37 24.98 -9.85 27.67
N SER A 38 24.95 -8.67 28.30
CA SER A 38 26.07 -7.77 28.53
C SER A 38 26.94 -8.21 29.72
N ALA A 39 28.25 -7.98 29.63
CA ALA A 39 29.17 -7.99 30.77
C ALA A 39 29.97 -6.66 30.80
N PRO A 40 30.25 -6.07 31.98
CA PRO A 40 31.02 -4.84 32.08
C PRO A 40 32.51 -5.15 32.23
N VAL A 41 33.37 -4.44 31.49
CA VAL A 41 34.82 -4.39 31.76
C VAL A 41 35.19 -2.95 32.05
N THR A 42 35.67 -2.73 33.27
CA THR A 42 36.26 -1.47 33.73
C THR A 42 37.73 -1.46 33.34
N HIS A 43 38.17 -0.47 32.55
CA HIS A 43 39.58 -0.08 32.49
C HIS A 43 39.72 1.43 32.32
N SER A 44 40.29 2.06 33.35
CA SER A 44 40.74 3.44 33.41
C SER A 44 41.95 3.66 32.50
N GLY A 45 41.86 4.61 31.58
CA GLY A 45 42.97 5.09 30.76
C GLY A 45 42.61 6.44 30.11
N HIS A 46 43.04 7.53 30.72
CA HIS A 46 42.98 8.87 30.12
C HIS A 46 44.01 8.95 28.96
N SER A 47 43.51 9.00 27.73
CA SER A 47 44.25 9.39 26.52
C SER A 47 43.43 10.45 25.77
N PRO A 48 43.91 11.70 25.63
CA PRO A 48 43.14 12.76 24.97
C PRO A 48 43.10 12.65 23.43
N ALA A 49 43.87 11.75 22.82
CA ALA A 49 43.98 11.63 21.37
C ALA A 49 42.80 10.89 20.68
N SER A 50 41.91 10.25 21.43
CA SER A 50 40.79 9.45 20.88
C SER A 50 39.49 10.25 20.71
N GLN A 51 39.35 11.37 21.41
CA GLN A 51 38.12 12.18 21.45
C GLN A 51 37.97 13.07 20.20
N ASP A 52 39.08 13.56 19.65
CA ASP A 52 39.07 14.35 18.41
C ASP A 52 38.71 13.51 17.16
N MET A 53 39.03 12.21 17.16
CA MET A 53 38.60 11.29 16.10
C MET A 53 37.14 10.84 16.25
N GLN A 54 36.60 10.81 17.48
CA GLN A 54 35.17 10.49 17.72
C GLN A 54 34.26 11.69 17.40
N ASN A 55 34.70 12.92 17.67
CA ASN A 55 33.97 14.13 17.28
C ASN A 55 33.97 14.37 15.76
N SER A 56 34.96 13.85 15.04
CA SER A 56 35.00 13.87 13.57
C SER A 56 34.01 12.88 12.92
N GLN A 57 33.45 11.96 13.69
CA GLN A 57 32.49 10.94 13.23
C GLN A 57 31.03 11.26 13.59
N MET A 58 30.74 12.36 14.28
CA MET A 58 29.38 12.92 14.36
C MET A 58 29.06 13.70 13.08
N ARG A 59 29.33 13.06 11.93
CA ARG A 59 28.92 13.51 10.61
C ARG A 59 27.39 13.48 10.66
N MET A 60 26.78 14.64 10.89
CA MET A 60 25.34 14.84 10.91
C MET A 60 24.73 13.97 9.82
N ARG A 61 24.11 12.84 10.18
CA ARG A 61 23.27 12.12 9.23
C ARG A 61 22.22 13.15 8.83
N PRO A 62 22.07 13.46 7.54
CA PRO A 62 20.96 14.30 7.13
C PRO A 62 19.69 13.70 7.76
N ALA A 63 18.84 14.54 8.34
CA ALA A 63 17.58 14.08 8.88
C ALA A 63 16.90 13.24 7.80
N GLN A 64 16.62 11.99 8.12
CA GLN A 64 15.91 11.10 7.21
C GLN A 64 14.44 11.51 7.30
N LEU A 65 13.95 12.19 6.26
CA LEU A 65 12.54 12.57 6.17
C LEU A 65 11.78 11.39 5.57
N GLU A 66 10.62 11.09 6.12
CA GLU A 66 9.70 10.13 5.51
C GLU A 66 8.84 10.84 4.47
N ALA A 67 8.69 10.23 3.30
CA ALA A 67 7.75 10.72 2.29
C ALA A 67 6.32 10.53 2.78
N ASN A 68 5.50 11.57 2.61
CA ASN A 68 4.09 11.56 3.01
C ASN A 68 3.16 12.08 1.90
N PHE A 69 3.73 12.50 0.76
CA PHE A 69 3.00 12.89 -0.42
C PHE A 69 3.61 12.27 -1.67
N PHE A 70 2.76 11.67 -2.49
CA PHE A 70 3.16 10.88 -3.65
C PHE A 70 2.36 11.28 -4.88
N ILE A 71 3.07 11.46 -6.00
CA ILE A 71 2.48 11.71 -7.31
C ILE A 71 2.88 10.56 -8.23
N PHE A 72 1.91 9.92 -8.87
CA PHE A 72 2.13 8.86 -9.85
C PHE A 72 1.64 9.29 -11.23
N THR A 73 2.47 9.04 -12.24
CA THR A 73 2.17 9.36 -13.64
C THR A 73 2.38 8.15 -14.53
N GLY A 74 1.45 7.89 -15.43
CA GLY A 74 1.52 6.84 -16.46
C GLY A 74 0.93 7.33 -17.78
N SER A 75 0.86 6.45 -18.78
CA SER A 75 0.50 6.81 -20.17
C SER A 75 -0.78 7.67 -20.31
N HIS A 76 -1.76 7.50 -19.42
CA HIS A 76 -2.98 8.32 -19.35
C HIS A 76 -3.52 8.38 -17.91
N THR A 77 -2.63 8.37 -16.93
CA THR A 77 -3.02 8.23 -15.53
C THR A 77 -2.22 9.19 -14.67
N TYR A 78 -2.92 9.98 -13.87
CA TYR A 78 -2.35 10.89 -12.89
C TYR A 78 -3.00 10.61 -11.55
N ILE A 79 -2.18 10.36 -10.54
CA ILE A 79 -2.66 9.99 -9.20
C ILE A 79 -1.88 10.78 -8.18
N THR A 80 -2.56 11.31 -7.18
CA THR A 80 -1.93 11.85 -5.97
C THR A 80 -2.39 11.06 -4.77
N TYR A 81 -1.46 10.80 -3.85
CA TYR A 81 -1.76 10.21 -2.55
C TYR A 81 -1.10 11.06 -1.47
N ASN A 82 -1.91 11.60 -0.58
CA ASN A 82 -1.47 12.30 0.62
C ASN A 82 -1.75 11.38 1.82
N GLN A 83 -0.67 10.87 2.42
CA GLN A 83 -0.74 9.96 3.55
C GLN A 83 -1.24 10.67 4.81
N VAL A 84 -0.87 11.94 5.01
CA VAL A 84 -1.27 12.73 6.19
C VAL A 84 -2.76 12.99 6.20
N SER A 85 -3.33 13.43 5.07
CA SER A 85 -4.77 13.69 4.96
C SER A 85 -5.59 12.44 4.60
N ALA A 86 -4.94 11.29 4.40
CA ALA A 86 -5.53 10.06 3.91
C ALA A 86 -6.42 10.33 2.69
N GLN A 87 -5.89 11.03 1.68
CA GLN A 87 -6.61 11.38 0.46
C GLN A 87 -5.89 10.82 -0.76
N LEU A 88 -6.66 10.23 -1.68
CA LEU A 88 -6.17 9.78 -2.97
C LEU A 88 -7.03 10.40 -4.07
N SER A 89 -6.41 11.07 -5.03
CA SER A 89 -7.09 11.56 -6.24
C SER A 89 -6.56 10.83 -7.47
N TYR A 90 -7.46 10.46 -8.37
CA TYR A 90 -7.17 9.75 -9.61
C TYR A 90 -7.78 10.48 -10.79
N GLN A 91 -7.03 10.54 -11.87
CA GLN A 91 -7.51 10.91 -13.19
C GLN A 91 -6.98 9.89 -14.21
N GLY A 92 -7.87 9.20 -14.91
CA GLY A 92 -7.50 8.25 -15.94
C GLY A 92 -8.69 7.68 -16.71
N SER A 93 -8.58 6.44 -17.18
CA SER A 93 -9.58 5.79 -18.05
C SER A 93 -10.93 5.57 -17.36
N GLN A 94 -10.96 5.51 -16.03
CA GLN A 94 -12.19 5.42 -15.23
C GLN A 94 -12.76 6.81 -14.85
N GLY A 95 -12.27 7.88 -15.50
CA GLY A 95 -12.65 9.25 -15.20
C GLY A 95 -11.84 9.85 -14.05
N LYS A 96 -12.45 10.81 -13.35
CA LYS A 96 -11.86 11.48 -12.18
C LYS A 96 -12.54 11.01 -10.91
N GLN A 97 -11.77 10.63 -9.91
CA GLN A 97 -12.27 10.13 -8.63
C GLN A 97 -11.37 10.58 -7.48
N THR A 98 -11.97 10.78 -6.32
CA THR A 98 -11.25 11.08 -5.08
C THR A 98 -11.78 10.21 -3.95
N TRP A 99 -10.87 9.58 -3.21
CA TRP A 99 -11.17 8.79 -2.02
C TRP A 99 -10.53 9.44 -0.81
N ASN A 100 -11.17 9.28 0.35
CA ASN A 100 -10.70 9.83 1.62
C ASN A 100 -10.85 8.79 2.73
N GLY A 101 -9.94 8.83 3.71
CA GLY A 101 -9.99 8.07 4.96
C GLY A 101 -10.18 6.57 4.73
N SER A 102 -11.22 5.99 5.33
CA SER A 102 -11.51 4.55 5.31
C SER A 102 -11.86 4.00 3.92
N ASN A 103 -12.03 4.84 2.91
CA ASN A 103 -12.23 4.38 1.53
C ASN A 103 -10.90 4.03 0.83
N ILE A 104 -9.78 4.23 1.51
CA ILE A 104 -8.44 3.87 1.07
C ILE A 104 -7.96 2.71 1.95
N GLY A 105 -7.80 1.54 1.35
CA GLY A 105 -7.14 0.41 1.99
C GLY A 105 -5.62 0.61 1.94
N VAL A 106 -4.94 0.39 3.06
CA VAL A 106 -3.49 0.43 3.16
C VAL A 106 -3.03 -0.88 3.79
N GLN A 107 -2.11 -1.59 3.12
CA GLN A 107 -1.59 -2.86 3.57
C GLN A 107 -0.09 -2.97 3.30
N ASP A 108 0.70 -3.25 4.34
CA ASP A 108 2.12 -3.53 4.16
C ASP A 108 2.36 -4.92 3.57
N SER A 109 3.38 -5.01 2.73
CA SER A 109 3.83 -6.24 2.09
C SER A 109 5.35 -6.27 1.98
N SER A 110 5.92 -7.42 1.63
CA SER A 110 7.37 -7.54 1.38
C SER A 110 7.85 -6.72 0.17
N LEU A 111 6.94 -6.21 -0.67
CA LEU A 111 7.24 -5.38 -1.83
C LEU A 111 7.11 -3.88 -1.53
N GLY A 112 6.67 -3.51 -0.33
CA GLY A 112 6.26 -2.16 0.06
C GLY A 112 4.79 -2.09 0.45
N THR A 113 4.23 -0.89 0.48
CA THR A 113 2.85 -0.64 0.89
C THR A 113 1.90 -0.71 -0.30
N LEU A 114 0.82 -1.48 -0.16
CA LEU A 114 -0.26 -1.59 -1.11
C LEU A 114 -1.36 -0.59 -0.74
N ILE A 115 -1.68 0.32 -1.66
CA ILE A 115 -2.73 1.34 -1.48
C ILE A 115 -3.88 1.02 -2.43
N THR A 116 -5.02 0.60 -1.89
CA THR A 116 -6.17 0.10 -2.66
C THR A 116 -7.36 1.03 -2.54
N VAL A 117 -8.00 1.33 -3.68
CA VAL A 117 -9.27 2.06 -3.77
C VAL A 117 -10.25 1.35 -4.70
N TYR A 118 -11.55 1.53 -4.46
CA TYR A 118 -12.62 0.92 -5.25
C TYR A 118 -13.34 1.96 -6.09
N PHE A 119 -13.49 1.71 -7.39
CA PHE A 119 -14.20 2.63 -8.27
C PHE A 119 -15.71 2.61 -7.99
N PRO A 120 -16.38 3.78 -7.98
CA PRO A 120 -17.83 3.82 -7.90
C PRO A 120 -18.44 3.30 -9.21
N GLY A 121 -19.19 2.21 -9.15
CA GLY A 121 -19.81 1.58 -10.33
C GLY A 121 -20.44 0.23 -10.03
N ASN A 122 -21.14 -0.35 -11.01
CA ASN A 122 -21.67 -1.70 -10.88
C ASN A 122 -20.51 -2.72 -11.01
N PRO A 123 -20.23 -3.55 -9.98
CA PRO A 123 -19.19 -4.57 -10.06
C PRO A 123 -19.41 -5.60 -11.17
N ASP A 124 -20.60 -5.71 -11.74
CA ASP A 124 -20.91 -6.72 -12.76
C ASP A 124 -20.10 -6.57 -14.06
N VAL A 125 -19.53 -5.40 -14.37
CA VAL A 125 -18.66 -5.20 -15.54
C VAL A 125 -17.63 -4.10 -15.29
N GLY A 126 -16.33 -4.42 -15.42
CA GLY A 126 -15.26 -3.43 -15.61
C GLY A 126 -14.21 -3.43 -14.50
N ILE A 127 -13.48 -2.31 -14.41
CA ILE A 127 -12.47 -2.08 -13.37
C ILE A 127 -13.19 -1.75 -12.06
N VAL A 128 -13.00 -2.59 -11.05
CA VAL A 128 -13.66 -2.44 -9.75
C VAL A 128 -12.73 -1.86 -8.69
N ALA A 129 -11.41 -2.03 -8.86
CA ALA A 129 -10.43 -1.49 -7.93
C ALA A 129 -9.11 -1.13 -8.62
N LEU A 130 -8.37 -0.23 -8.00
CA LEU A 130 -6.98 0.08 -8.29
C LEU A 130 -6.17 -0.15 -7.03
N THR A 131 -5.06 -0.88 -7.14
CA THR A 131 -4.04 -1.00 -6.09
C THR A 131 -2.72 -0.43 -6.59
N LEU A 132 -2.16 0.53 -5.86
CA LEU A 132 -0.82 1.07 -6.10
C LEU A 132 0.18 0.29 -5.26
N LEU A 133 1.30 -0.10 -5.88
CA LEU A 133 2.46 -0.56 -5.14
C LEU A 133 3.32 0.66 -4.81
N LEU A 134 3.49 0.96 -3.53
CA LEU A 134 4.40 2.00 -3.05
C LEU A 134 5.64 1.33 -2.47
N PRO A 135 6.79 1.33 -3.18
CA PRO A 135 8.02 0.79 -2.61
C PRO A 135 8.45 1.59 -1.37
N PRO A 136 9.29 1.01 -0.49
CA PRO A 136 9.96 1.79 0.54
C PRO A 136 10.84 2.85 -0.12
N ILE A 137 10.67 4.11 0.28
CA ILE A 137 11.39 5.27 -0.30
C ILE A 137 12.01 6.05 0.84
N ASP A 138 13.34 6.11 0.82
CA ASP A 138 14.11 6.95 1.73
C ASP A 138 14.38 8.30 1.05
N LEU A 139 13.93 9.40 1.67
CA LEU A 139 14.28 10.73 1.19
C LEU A 139 15.63 11.15 1.77
N ILE A 140 16.54 11.56 0.88
CA ILE A 140 17.78 12.21 1.27
C ILE A 140 17.48 13.71 1.33
N SER A 141 17.23 14.23 2.54
CA SER A 141 16.78 15.61 2.77
C SER A 141 15.38 15.90 2.22
N ALA A 142 15.00 17.17 2.09
CA ALA A 142 13.70 17.63 1.58
C ALA A 142 13.58 17.61 0.03
N VAL A 143 14.49 16.91 -0.66
CA VAL A 143 14.47 16.85 -2.13
C VAL A 143 13.48 15.76 -2.58
N PRO A 144 12.58 16.05 -3.54
CA PRO A 144 11.71 15.03 -4.11
C PRO A 144 12.49 13.85 -4.69
N ALA A 145 12.07 12.62 -4.38
CA ALA A 145 12.66 11.41 -4.93
C ALA A 145 11.80 10.84 -6.06
N HIS A 146 12.43 10.45 -7.17
CA HIS A 146 11.75 9.79 -8.28
C HIS A 146 11.92 8.28 -8.21
N PHE A 147 10.89 7.54 -8.59
CA PHE A 147 10.90 6.08 -8.59
C PHE A 147 10.00 5.50 -9.68
N GLU A 148 10.19 4.23 -10.01
CA GLU A 148 9.30 3.48 -10.88
C GLU A 148 8.47 2.50 -10.05
N THR A 149 7.22 2.32 -10.44
CA THR A 149 6.32 1.35 -9.81
C THR A 149 5.21 0.93 -10.78
N LEU A 150 4.22 0.21 -10.27
CA LEU A 150 3.04 -0.18 -11.00
C LEU A 150 1.75 0.06 -10.19
N GLY A 151 0.67 0.25 -10.94
CA GLY A 151 -0.69 0.09 -10.45
C GLY A 151 -1.29 -1.21 -10.98
N ILE A 152 -2.14 -1.84 -10.19
CA ILE A 152 -2.87 -3.05 -10.55
C ILE A 152 -4.35 -2.69 -10.61
N TYR A 153 -4.93 -2.79 -11.80
CA TYR A 153 -6.38 -2.77 -11.96
C TYR A 153 -6.95 -4.16 -11.72
N VAL A 154 -7.96 -4.22 -10.87
CA VAL A 154 -8.78 -5.42 -10.66
C VAL A 154 -10.02 -5.29 -11.51
N HIS A 155 -10.27 -6.29 -12.34
CA HIS A 155 -11.47 -6.39 -13.16
C HIS A 155 -12.38 -7.47 -12.60
N HIS A 156 -13.67 -7.17 -12.53
CA HIS A 156 -14.70 -8.17 -12.29
C HIS A 156 -15.49 -8.37 -13.58
N ARG A 157 -15.74 -9.63 -13.94
CA ARG A 157 -16.60 -9.99 -15.06
C ARG A 157 -17.85 -10.66 -14.52
N GLY A 158 -19.01 -10.17 -14.99
CA GLY A 158 -20.31 -10.77 -14.73
C GLY A 158 -20.43 -12.19 -15.28
N PHE A 159 -21.56 -12.81 -14.96
CA PHE A 159 -21.80 -14.26 -14.96
C PHE A 159 -21.73 -14.98 -16.32
N ILE A 160 -21.55 -14.28 -17.46
CA ILE A 160 -22.06 -14.80 -18.74
C ILE A 160 -21.05 -15.68 -19.53
N LEU A 161 -19.73 -15.49 -19.47
CA LEU A 161 -18.77 -16.36 -20.20
C LEU A 161 -17.39 -16.41 -19.48
N LEU A 162 -17.02 -17.56 -18.91
CA LEU A 162 -15.96 -17.70 -17.90
C LEU A 162 -14.59 -18.16 -18.46
N PRO A 163 -13.52 -17.37 -18.33
CA PRO A 163 -12.25 -17.86 -17.80
C PRO A 163 -12.46 -18.39 -16.36
N PRO A 164 -11.68 -19.36 -15.87
CA PRO A 164 -11.89 -19.95 -14.54
C PRO A 164 -11.71 -18.95 -13.37
N ALA A 165 -11.00 -17.83 -13.59
CA ALA A 165 -10.74 -16.84 -12.55
C ALA A 165 -11.87 -15.80 -12.45
N ARG A 166 -12.43 -15.65 -11.24
CA ARG A 166 -13.47 -14.65 -10.91
C ARG A 166 -12.96 -13.20 -11.02
N LEU A 167 -11.67 -12.99 -10.77
CA LEU A 167 -11.00 -11.71 -10.91
C LEU A 167 -9.91 -11.85 -11.98
N THR A 168 -9.81 -10.84 -12.82
CA THR A 168 -8.68 -10.69 -13.75
C THR A 168 -7.95 -9.39 -13.45
N TYR A 169 -6.66 -9.35 -13.75
CA TYR A 169 -5.80 -8.23 -13.39
C TYR A 169 -5.11 -7.67 -14.63
N SER A 170 -4.90 -6.36 -14.65
CA SER A 170 -4.00 -5.71 -15.60
C SER A 170 -3.14 -4.70 -14.88
N THR A 171 -1.92 -4.48 -15.34
CA THR A 171 -1.00 -3.52 -14.73
C THR A 171 -0.88 -2.24 -15.55
N ILE A 172 -0.61 -1.14 -14.87
CA ILE A 172 -0.13 0.11 -15.46
C ILE A 172 1.25 0.42 -14.91
N ALA A 173 2.21 0.69 -15.80
CA ALA A 173 3.51 1.21 -15.40
C ALA A 173 3.36 2.67 -14.95
N LEU A 174 3.98 3.02 -13.83
CA LEU A 174 3.90 4.33 -13.21
C LEU A 174 5.29 4.86 -12.88
N ARG A 175 5.49 6.15 -13.09
CA ARG A 175 6.60 6.93 -12.55
C ARG A 175 6.10 7.73 -11.36
N GLY A 176 6.73 7.53 -10.21
CA GLY A 176 6.41 8.16 -8.95
C GLY A 176 7.33 9.33 -8.64
N THR A 177 6.80 10.32 -7.94
CA THR A 177 7.55 11.35 -7.22
C THR A 177 7.10 11.32 -5.76
N ALA A 178 8.03 11.07 -4.85
CA ALA A 178 7.81 11.08 -3.41
C ALA A 178 8.34 12.39 -2.81
N GLN A 179 7.57 12.98 -1.90
CA GLN A 179 7.86 14.25 -1.26
C GLN A 179 7.52 14.17 0.22
N HIS A 180 8.24 14.96 1.01
CA HIS A 180 7.81 15.33 2.35
C HIS A 180 7.18 16.72 2.28
N ILE A 181 5.91 16.82 2.63
CA ILE A 181 5.20 18.09 2.80
C ILE A 181 4.96 18.34 4.29
N LEU A 182 5.12 19.59 4.72
CA LEU A 182 4.93 20.07 6.10
C LEU A 182 3.46 20.35 6.41
#